data_AF-A0A6H8SLP2-F1
#
_entry.id   AF-A0A6H8SLP2-F1
#
_cell.length_a   1.000
_cell.length_b   1.000
_cell.length_c   1.000
_cell.angle_alpha   90.00
_cell.angle_beta   90.00
_cell.angle_gamma   90.00
#
_symmetry.space_group_name_H-M   'P 1'
#
loop_
_entity.id
_entity.type
_entity.pdbx_description
1 polymer ?
#
loop_
_entity_poly.entity_id
_entity_poly.type
_entity_poly.pdbx_seq_one_letter_code
_entity_poly.pdbx_strand_id
1 'polypeptide(L)'
;MIISVVNKKGGVGKTPFAFSIAKDLEYFLQSNDNSIIEKIYPEKAKILPTPKKIDNCVYDFGGFVEKGVLDIIKESNKIIIPCTSNYNSLLRTLETLNEIGNDDRVCILVTDYRDEKEKRQICETLESNFTDLNLFFFKFSKIIENSMSSGASFTELYNENNLSRLSYTNFFNEYQRLLDFIRKDK
;
A
#
# COMPACT_ATOMS: atom_id res chain seq x y z
N MET A 1 -2.39 -16.48 -1.06
CA MET A 1 -3.00 -15.21 -0.59
C MET A 1 -2.87 -14.15 -1.67
N ILE A 2 -3.92 -13.37 -1.91
CA ILE A 2 -3.99 -12.27 -2.87
C ILE A 2 -4.13 -10.95 -2.10
N ILE A 3 -3.27 -9.97 -2.40
CA ILE A 3 -3.28 -8.64 -1.77
C ILE A 3 -3.42 -7.60 -2.87
N SER A 4 -4.37 -6.69 -2.77
CA SER A 4 -4.51 -5.58 -3.71
C SER A 4 -4.10 -4.26 -3.07
N VAL A 5 -3.19 -3.52 -3.70
CA VAL A 5 -2.87 -2.13 -3.36
C VAL A 5 -3.49 -1.24 -4.42
N VAL A 6 -4.45 -0.41 -4.02
CA VAL A 6 -5.34 0.26 -4.96
C VAL A 6 -5.71 1.65 -4.46
N ASN A 7 -5.66 2.63 -5.37
CA ASN A 7 -6.29 3.93 -5.21
C ASN A 7 -6.45 4.57 -6.60
N LYS A 8 -7.58 5.24 -6.83
CA LYS A 8 -7.82 6.06 -8.04
C LYS A 8 -6.80 7.19 -8.22
N LYS A 9 -6.09 7.60 -7.16
CA LYS A 9 -5.05 8.65 -7.21
C LYS A 9 -3.64 8.07 -7.43
N GLY A 10 -2.88 8.69 -8.33
CA GLY A 10 -1.43 8.48 -8.48
C GLY A 10 -0.60 9.22 -7.42
N GLY A 11 0.59 8.72 -7.09
CA GLY A 11 1.53 9.38 -6.18
C GLY A 11 1.25 9.25 -4.67
N VAL A 12 0.32 8.37 -4.27
CA VAL A 12 -0.06 8.16 -2.86
C VAL A 12 0.77 7.09 -2.13
N GLY A 13 1.72 6.46 -2.82
CA GLY A 13 2.57 5.40 -2.27
C GLY A 13 2.17 3.97 -2.62
N LYS A 14 1.31 3.73 -3.63
CA LYS A 14 0.91 2.36 -4.03
C LYS A 14 2.12 1.44 -4.30
N THR A 15 2.96 1.83 -5.25
CA THR A 15 4.09 1.01 -5.71
C THR A 15 5.12 0.69 -4.62
N PRO A 16 5.63 1.66 -3.81
CA PRO A 16 6.59 1.33 -2.75
C PRO A 16 6.05 0.36 -1.70
N PHE A 17 4.77 0.53 -1.31
CA PHE A 17 4.13 -0.40 -0.36
C PHE A 17 3.90 -1.77 -1.00
N ALA A 18 3.37 -1.83 -2.23
CA ALA A 18 3.15 -3.08 -2.93
C ALA A 18 4.47 -3.87 -3.11
N PHE A 19 5.54 -3.18 -3.51
CA PHE A 19 6.87 -3.75 -3.63
C PHE A 19 7.41 -4.27 -2.31
N SER A 20 7.41 -3.43 -1.26
CA SER A 20 7.96 -3.84 0.03
C SER A 20 7.19 -4.99 0.65
N ILE A 21 5.85 -4.96 0.59
CA ILE A 21 4.99 -6.04 1.09
C ILE A 21 5.25 -7.33 0.31
N ALA A 22 5.34 -7.26 -1.03
CA ALA A 22 5.61 -8.44 -1.85
C ALA A 22 6.95 -9.06 -1.47
N LYS A 23 8.00 -8.25 -1.37
CA LYS A 23 9.34 -8.73 -1.05
C LYS A 23 9.44 -9.30 0.36
N ASP A 24 8.86 -8.62 1.36
CA ASP A 24 8.90 -9.04 2.77
C ASP A 24 8.01 -10.27 3.08
N LEU A 25 7.03 -10.56 2.21
CA LEU A 25 6.22 -11.77 2.29
C LEU A 25 6.68 -12.86 1.30
N GLU A 26 7.75 -12.61 0.55
CA GLU A 26 8.28 -13.45 -0.53
C GLU A 26 7.28 -13.75 -1.66
N TYR A 27 6.30 -12.88 -1.87
CA TYR A 27 5.24 -12.99 -2.86
C TYR A 27 5.66 -12.46 -4.24
N PHE A 28 4.92 -12.85 -5.27
CA PHE A 28 4.98 -12.20 -6.58
C PHE A 28 4.39 -10.78 -6.52
N LEU A 29 4.75 -9.96 -7.50
CA LEU A 29 4.22 -8.61 -7.68
C LEU A 29 3.74 -8.44 -9.12
N GLN A 30 2.49 -8.02 -9.31
CA GLN A 30 2.00 -7.60 -10.62
C GLN A 30 1.53 -6.16 -10.59
N SER A 31 1.83 -5.41 -11.64
CA SER A 31 1.26 -4.07 -11.85
C SER A 31 0.72 -3.94 -13.26
N ASN A 32 -0.28 -3.08 -13.45
CA ASN A 32 -0.73 -2.62 -14.75
C ASN A 32 -0.27 -1.20 -15.08
N ASP A 33 0.52 -0.57 -14.21
CA ASP A 33 1.08 0.77 -14.43
C ASP A 33 2.58 0.69 -14.76
N ASN A 34 3.08 1.72 -15.43
CA ASN A 34 4.51 1.83 -15.72
C ASN A 34 5.28 2.09 -14.44
N SER A 35 6.27 1.25 -14.16
CA SER A 35 7.04 1.28 -12.92
C SER A 35 8.42 0.63 -13.10
N ILE A 36 9.29 0.81 -12.11
CA ILE A 36 10.64 0.20 -12.08
C ILE A 36 10.65 -1.20 -11.45
N ILE A 37 9.49 -1.72 -11.04
CA ILE A 37 9.36 -2.94 -10.23
C ILE A 37 10.05 -4.18 -10.84
N GLU A 38 10.04 -4.35 -12.16
CA GLU A 38 10.71 -5.50 -12.81
C GLU A 38 12.24 -5.42 -12.70
N LYS A 39 12.79 -4.20 -12.61
CA LYS A 39 14.23 -3.99 -12.41
C LYS A 39 14.65 -4.25 -10.97
N ILE A 40 13.84 -3.81 -10.01
CA ILE A 40 14.17 -3.90 -8.58
C ILE A 40 13.71 -5.21 -7.92
N TYR A 41 12.80 -5.95 -8.56
CA TYR A 41 12.37 -7.28 -8.12
C TYR A 41 12.34 -8.27 -9.29
N PRO A 42 13.51 -8.58 -9.88
CA PRO A 42 13.59 -9.45 -11.04
C PRO A 42 12.97 -10.82 -10.74
N GLU A 43 12.40 -11.45 -11.77
CA GLU A 43 11.73 -12.76 -11.74
C GLU A 43 10.44 -12.84 -10.93
N LYS A 44 10.26 -12.00 -9.89
CA LYS A 44 9.07 -11.98 -9.04
C LYS A 44 8.10 -10.85 -9.35
N ALA A 45 8.55 -9.76 -9.99
CA ALA A 45 7.68 -8.69 -10.45
C ALA A 45 7.42 -8.76 -11.95
N LYS A 46 6.20 -8.37 -12.36
CA LYS A 46 5.83 -8.23 -13.77
C LYS A 46 4.86 -7.07 -14.00
N ILE A 47 5.09 -6.30 -15.06
CA ILE A 47 4.13 -5.30 -15.55
C ILE A 47 3.30 -5.94 -16.66
N LEU A 48 1.98 -5.96 -16.47
CA LEU A 48 1.00 -6.54 -17.37
C LEU A 48 -0.18 -5.58 -17.52
N PRO A 49 -0.54 -5.16 -18.76
CA PRO A 49 -1.76 -4.37 -18.98
C PRO A 49 -3.04 -5.03 -18.48
N THR A 50 -3.01 -6.35 -18.28
CA THR A 50 -4.10 -7.11 -17.70
C THR A 50 -3.50 -8.12 -16.72
N PRO A 51 -3.36 -7.75 -15.44
CA PRO A 51 -2.81 -8.63 -14.42
C PRO A 51 -3.59 -9.93 -14.34
N LYS A 52 -2.87 -11.03 -14.14
CA LYS A 52 -3.46 -12.36 -14.02
C LYS A 52 -3.54 -12.73 -12.55
N LYS A 53 -4.71 -13.24 -12.14
CA LYS A 53 -4.90 -13.82 -10.81
C LYS A 53 -3.96 -15.01 -10.60
N ILE A 54 -3.06 -14.90 -9.62
CA ILE A 54 -2.14 -15.95 -9.19
C ILE A 54 -2.05 -15.93 -7.66
N ASP A 55 -1.68 -17.07 -7.08
CA ASP A 55 -1.47 -17.17 -5.65
C ASP A 55 -0.21 -16.44 -5.19
N ASN A 56 -0.26 -15.98 -3.93
CA ASN A 56 0.87 -15.33 -3.25
C ASN A 56 1.41 -14.17 -4.06
N CYS A 57 0.51 -13.24 -4.38
CA CYS A 57 0.80 -12.09 -5.22
C CYS A 57 0.21 -10.81 -4.62
N VAL A 58 1.01 -9.76 -4.67
CA VAL A 58 0.58 -8.39 -4.42
C VAL A 58 0.31 -7.73 -5.77
N TYR A 59 -0.82 -7.03 -5.88
CA TYR A 59 -1.20 -6.30 -7.07
C TYR A 59 -1.06 -4.80 -6.83
N ASP A 60 -0.19 -4.13 -7.58
CA ASP A 60 -0.06 -2.67 -7.63
C ASP A 60 -0.90 -2.12 -8.77
N PHE A 61 -2.16 -1.76 -8.47
CA PHE A 61 -3.08 -1.31 -9.50
C PHE A 61 -2.98 0.19 -9.76
N GLY A 62 -2.50 0.56 -10.95
CA GLY A 62 -2.75 1.87 -11.56
C GLY A 62 -4.10 1.87 -12.26
N GLY A 63 -4.94 2.87 -12.02
CA GLY A 63 -6.25 2.96 -12.68
C GLY A 63 -7.26 1.90 -12.20
N PHE A 64 -8.22 2.32 -11.38
CA PHE A 64 -9.22 1.42 -10.77
C PHE A 64 -10.18 0.75 -11.79
N VAL A 65 -10.42 1.41 -12.93
CA VAL A 65 -11.46 1.04 -13.92
C VAL A 65 -10.99 0.12 -15.04
N GLU A 66 -9.75 -0.38 -14.97
CA GLU A 66 -9.23 -1.26 -16.01
C GLU A 66 -9.81 -2.67 -15.93
N LYS A 67 -9.95 -3.31 -17.09
CA LYS A 67 -10.60 -4.62 -17.22
C LYS A 67 -9.87 -5.68 -16.38
N GLY A 68 -10.58 -6.33 -15.46
CA GLY A 68 -10.06 -7.41 -14.60
C GLY A 68 -9.51 -6.96 -13.24
N VAL A 69 -9.31 -5.65 -13.00
CA VAL A 69 -8.86 -5.13 -11.70
C VAL A 69 -9.88 -5.42 -10.60
N LEU A 70 -11.15 -5.07 -10.86
CA LEU A 70 -12.25 -5.29 -9.92
C LEU A 70 -12.46 -6.77 -9.56
N ASP A 71 -12.26 -7.68 -10.50
CA ASP A 71 -12.43 -9.11 -10.27
C ASP A 71 -11.35 -9.64 -9.31
N ILE A 72 -10.10 -9.19 -9.47
CA ILE A 72 -9.01 -9.54 -8.55
C ILE A 72 -9.28 -8.93 -7.17
N ILE A 73 -9.68 -7.65 -7.10
CA ILE A 73 -9.96 -6.97 -5.81
C ILE A 73 -11.04 -7.71 -5.02
N LYS A 74 -12.13 -8.16 -5.67
CA LYS A 74 -13.22 -8.88 -5.00
C LYS A 74 -12.74 -10.18 -4.35
N GLU A 75 -11.77 -10.85 -4.97
CA GLU A 75 -11.18 -12.10 -4.49
C GLU A 75 -9.97 -11.89 -3.55
N SER A 76 -9.52 -10.65 -3.36
CA SER A 76 -8.39 -10.35 -2.48
C SER A 76 -8.68 -10.71 -1.03
N ASN A 77 -7.68 -11.30 -0.39
CA ASN A 77 -7.71 -11.56 1.06
C ASN A 77 -7.53 -10.27 1.85
N LYS A 78 -6.74 -9.32 1.30
CA LYS A 78 -6.50 -8.01 1.88
C LYS A 78 -6.50 -6.94 0.80
N ILE A 79 -7.10 -5.80 1.10
CA ILE A 79 -7.18 -4.64 0.21
C ILE A 79 -6.60 -3.44 0.94
N ILE A 80 -5.61 -2.82 0.33
CA ILE A 80 -4.81 -1.75 0.91
C ILE A 80 -5.05 -0.49 0.08
N ILE A 81 -5.55 0.56 0.72
CA ILE A 81 -5.88 1.84 0.08
C ILE A 81 -4.96 2.93 0.63
N PRO A 82 -3.82 3.23 0.00
CA PRO A 82 -2.97 4.32 0.43
C PRO A 82 -3.56 5.67 0.04
N CYS A 83 -3.48 6.67 0.93
CA CYS A 83 -3.93 8.03 0.70
C CYS A 83 -3.00 9.04 1.37
N THR A 84 -2.83 10.21 0.75
CA THR A 84 -2.14 11.33 1.40
C THR A 84 -3.15 12.29 2.03
N SER A 85 -2.65 13.29 2.74
CA SER A 85 -3.43 14.39 3.32
C SER A 85 -4.11 15.31 2.31
N ASN A 86 -3.71 15.22 1.03
CA ASN A 86 -4.30 16.06 -0.01
C ASN A 86 -5.79 15.73 -0.14
N TYR A 87 -6.65 16.76 -0.12
CA TYR A 87 -8.10 16.61 -0.22
C TYR A 87 -8.54 15.77 -1.44
N ASN A 88 -7.89 15.94 -2.60
CA ASN A 88 -8.18 15.10 -3.76
C ASN A 88 -7.81 13.64 -3.53
N SER A 89 -6.73 13.36 -2.79
CA SER A 89 -6.38 11.98 -2.41
C SER A 89 -7.44 11.37 -1.49
N LEU A 90 -7.97 12.14 -0.55
CA LEU A 90 -9.03 11.69 0.36
C LEU A 90 -10.33 11.41 -0.40
N LEU A 91 -10.77 12.33 -1.28
CA LEU A 91 -11.95 12.10 -2.14
C LEU A 91 -11.82 10.82 -2.97
N ARG A 92 -10.67 10.60 -3.61
CA ARG A 92 -10.42 9.38 -4.39
C ARG A 92 -10.41 8.10 -3.54
N THR A 93 -10.04 8.22 -2.27
CA THR A 93 -10.09 7.13 -1.29
C THR A 93 -11.53 6.80 -0.93
N LEU A 94 -12.35 7.82 -0.63
CA LEU A 94 -13.79 7.65 -0.37
C LEU A 94 -14.52 7.05 -1.58
N GLU A 95 -14.21 7.52 -2.80
CA GLU A 95 -14.73 6.93 -4.05
C GLU A 95 -14.30 5.48 -4.27
N THR A 96 -13.13 5.09 -3.76
CA THR A 96 -12.64 3.71 -3.85
C THR A 96 -13.38 2.83 -2.85
N LEU A 97 -13.54 3.28 -1.60
CA LEU A 97 -14.30 2.60 -0.55
C LEU A 97 -15.77 2.40 -0.92
N ASN A 98 -16.41 3.41 -1.52
CA ASN A 98 -17.79 3.29 -1.98
C ASN A 98 -17.98 2.21 -3.05
N GLU A 99 -16.94 1.92 -3.83
CA GLU A 99 -17.01 0.97 -4.94
C GLU A 99 -16.67 -0.47 -4.50
N ILE A 100 -15.73 -0.63 -3.56
CA ILE A 100 -15.29 -1.96 -3.08
C ILE A 100 -15.91 -2.39 -1.75
N GLY A 101 -16.48 -1.45 -1.00
CA GLY A 101 -16.94 -1.63 0.38
C GLY A 101 -15.85 -1.36 1.42
N ASN A 102 -16.26 -1.37 2.70
CA ASN A 102 -15.37 -1.36 3.86
C ASN A 102 -15.69 -2.60 4.70
N ASP A 103 -14.83 -3.62 4.62
CA ASP A 103 -14.92 -4.85 5.42
C ASP A 103 -13.54 -5.15 6.06
N ASP A 104 -13.45 -6.24 6.85
CA ASP A 104 -12.25 -6.61 7.60
C ASP A 104 -10.99 -6.87 6.74
N ARG A 105 -11.15 -7.00 5.42
CA ARG A 105 -10.04 -7.15 4.48
C ARG A 105 -9.43 -5.81 4.10
N VAL A 106 -10.17 -4.71 4.27
CA VAL A 106 -9.79 -3.37 3.85
C VAL A 106 -9.00 -2.67 4.94
N CYS A 107 -7.87 -2.06 4.57
CA CYS A 107 -7.17 -1.08 5.39
C CYS A 107 -6.73 0.14 4.57
N ILE A 108 -6.62 1.28 5.25
CA ILE A 108 -6.23 2.56 4.65
C ILE A 108 -4.87 2.94 5.20
N LEU A 109 -3.95 3.29 4.30
CA LEU A 109 -2.63 3.78 4.68
C LEU A 109 -2.62 5.30 4.53
N VAL A 110 -2.60 6.03 5.64
CA VAL A 110 -2.39 7.47 5.65
C VAL A 110 -0.89 7.73 5.50
N THR A 111 -0.47 8.04 4.27
CA THR A 111 0.93 8.22 3.91
C THR A 111 1.32 9.70 3.89
N ASP A 112 2.60 9.96 4.15
CA ASP A 112 3.25 11.27 4.03
C ASP A 112 2.62 12.39 4.88
N TYR A 113 2.00 12.07 6.02
CA TYR A 113 1.57 13.10 6.95
C TYR A 113 2.77 13.73 7.66
N ARG A 114 2.69 15.03 7.96
CA ARG A 114 3.76 15.89 8.47
C ARG A 114 3.62 16.15 9.96
N ASP A 115 2.39 16.31 10.44
CA ASP A 115 2.10 16.60 11.84
C ASP A 115 0.75 16.02 12.31
N GLU A 116 0.50 16.10 13.63
CA GLU A 116 -0.71 15.57 14.25
C GLU A 116 -1.97 16.35 13.87
N LYS A 117 -1.87 17.62 13.44
CA LYS A 117 -3.02 18.38 12.98
C LYS A 117 -3.50 17.80 11.65
N GLU A 118 -2.57 17.58 10.72
CA GLU A 118 -2.85 16.96 9.43
C GLU A 118 -3.41 15.54 9.60
N LYS A 119 -2.81 14.73 10.49
CA LYS A 119 -3.34 13.41 10.83
C LYS A 119 -4.79 13.47 11.31
N ARG A 120 -5.12 14.38 12.24
CA ARG A 120 -6.50 14.55 12.74
C ARG A 120 -7.47 14.94 11.64
N GLN A 121 -7.10 15.87 10.76
CA GLN A 121 -7.95 16.30 9.65
C GLN A 121 -8.27 15.14 8.68
N ILE A 122 -7.31 14.26 8.44
CA ILE A 122 -7.51 13.06 7.63
C ILE A 122 -8.49 12.10 8.32
N CYS A 123 -8.29 11.81 9.61
CA CYS A 123 -9.21 10.98 10.39
C CYS A 123 -10.64 11.54 10.35
N GLU A 124 -10.82 12.82 10.66
CA GLU A 124 -12.14 13.48 10.65
C GLU A 124 -12.82 13.37 9.28
N THR A 125 -12.06 13.51 8.19
CA THR A 125 -12.60 13.39 6.82
C THR A 125 -13.02 11.95 6.50
N LEU A 126 -12.20 10.96 6.89
CA LEU A 126 -12.50 9.55 6.62
C LEU A 126 -13.65 9.03 7.49
N GLU A 127 -13.61 9.33 8.80
CA GLU A 127 -14.57 8.86 9.80
C GLU A 127 -15.94 9.54 9.71
N SER A 128 -16.02 10.73 9.11
CA SER A 128 -17.31 11.38 8.79
C SER A 128 -18.06 10.70 7.65
N ASN A 129 -17.40 9.84 6.86
CA ASN A 129 -17.98 9.16 5.71
C ASN A 129 -18.11 7.64 5.91
N PHE A 130 -17.24 7.03 6.71
CA PHE A 130 -17.22 5.58 6.96
C PHE A 130 -16.93 5.30 8.44
N THR A 131 -17.59 4.29 9.01
CA THR A 131 -17.29 3.78 10.35
C THR A 131 -16.32 2.60 10.28
N ASP A 132 -15.66 2.30 11.39
CA ASP A 132 -14.86 1.07 11.57
C ASP A 132 -13.72 0.91 10.55
N LEU A 133 -12.99 2.00 10.32
CA LEU A 133 -11.87 2.01 9.39
C LEU A 133 -10.59 1.43 10.02
N ASN A 134 -9.95 0.50 9.33
CA ASN A 134 -8.60 0.01 9.69
C ASN A 134 -7.54 1.00 9.17
N LEU A 135 -7.15 1.97 10.01
CA LEU A 135 -6.20 3.03 9.64
C LEU A 135 -4.76 2.71 10.09
N PHE A 136 -3.81 2.92 9.18
CA PHE A 136 -2.37 2.87 9.45
C PHE A 136 -1.73 4.22 9.10
N PHE A 137 -0.86 4.73 9.97
CA PHE A 137 -0.34 6.09 9.85
C PHE A 137 1.18 6.12 9.59
N PHE A 138 1.55 6.48 8.38
CA PHE A 138 2.94 6.60 7.95
C PHE A 138 3.34 8.08 7.83
N LYS A 139 4.04 8.58 8.86
CA LYS A 139 4.64 9.92 8.82
C LYS A 139 5.63 9.98 7.67
N PHE A 140 5.82 11.16 7.08
CA PHE A 140 6.84 11.39 6.05
C PHE A 140 8.16 10.71 6.43
N SER A 141 8.65 9.86 5.53
CA SER A 141 9.89 9.13 5.70
C SER A 141 10.53 8.88 4.34
N LYS A 142 11.85 9.08 4.27
CA LYS A 142 12.65 8.78 3.06
C LYS A 142 12.72 7.29 2.75
N ILE A 143 12.32 6.39 3.65
CA ILE A 143 12.32 4.95 3.40
C ILE A 143 11.44 4.55 2.20
N ILE A 144 10.35 5.29 1.96
CA ILE A 144 9.46 5.07 0.82
C ILE A 144 10.23 5.29 -0.49
N GLU A 145 10.90 6.44 -0.62
CA GLU A 145 11.71 6.78 -1.79
C GLU A 145 12.93 5.85 -1.93
N ASN A 146 13.63 5.61 -0.82
CA ASN A 146 14.83 4.78 -0.77
C ASN A 146 14.54 3.33 -1.19
N SER A 147 13.33 2.81 -0.91
CA SER A 147 12.96 1.44 -1.32
C SER A 147 12.93 1.29 -2.83
N MET A 148 12.44 2.32 -3.53
CA MET A 148 12.36 2.33 -4.98
C MET A 148 13.73 2.56 -5.61
N SER A 149 14.56 3.44 -5.03
CA SER A 149 15.88 3.74 -5.59
C SER A 149 16.89 2.61 -5.39
N SER A 150 16.85 1.92 -4.24
CA SER A 150 17.77 0.83 -3.90
C SER A 150 17.30 -0.57 -4.34
N GLY A 151 15.99 -0.76 -4.48
CA GLY A 151 15.39 -2.09 -4.61
C GLY A 151 15.43 -2.91 -3.33
N ALA A 152 15.63 -2.27 -2.18
CA ALA A 152 15.47 -2.88 -0.87
C ALA A 152 14.05 -2.64 -0.31
N SER A 153 13.43 -3.65 0.30
CA SER A 153 12.16 -3.49 0.98
C SER A 153 12.29 -2.61 2.22
N PHE A 154 11.16 -2.18 2.80
CA PHE A 154 11.18 -1.46 4.08
C PHE A 154 11.85 -2.24 5.20
N THR A 155 11.71 -3.57 5.25
CA THR A 155 12.40 -4.40 6.25
C THR A 155 13.90 -4.47 6.02
N GLU A 156 14.35 -4.61 4.77
CA GLU A 156 15.78 -4.61 4.43
C GLU A 156 16.41 -3.25 4.75
N LEU A 157 15.76 -2.15 4.36
CA LEU A 157 16.23 -0.79 4.65
C LEU A 157 16.28 -0.48 6.14
N TYR A 158 15.26 -0.91 6.90
CA TYR A 158 15.27 -0.77 8.35
C TYR A 158 16.47 -1.51 8.97
N ASN A 159 16.77 -2.71 8.48
CA ASN A 159 17.80 -3.57 9.05
C ASN A 159 19.22 -3.35 8.50
N GLU A 160 19.40 -2.47 7.52
CA GLU A 160 20.67 -2.20 6.85
C GLU A 160 21.81 -1.89 7.83
N ASN A 161 21.55 -1.03 8.82
CA ASN A 161 22.49 -0.67 9.88
C ASN A 161 21.77 0.00 11.07
N ASN A 162 22.50 0.25 12.16
CA ASN A 162 21.94 0.85 13.38
C ASN A 162 21.37 2.25 13.16
N LEU A 163 21.98 3.07 12.29
CA LEU A 163 21.48 4.42 11.99
C LEU A 163 20.16 4.35 11.21
N SER A 164 20.04 3.43 10.25
CA SER A 164 18.80 3.17 9.51
C SER A 164 17.68 2.71 10.46
N ARG A 165 17.98 1.82 11.43
CA ARG A 165 17.00 1.42 12.46
C ARG A 165 16.48 2.61 13.25
N LEU A 166 17.39 3.44 13.79
CA LEU A 166 17.01 4.63 14.56
C LEU A 166 16.19 5.62 13.71
N SER A 167 16.60 5.86 12.46
CA SER A 167 15.96 6.81 11.55
C SER A 167 14.55 6.38 11.13
N TYR A 168 14.34 5.08 10.94
CA TYR A 168 13.09 4.54 10.40
C TYR A 168 12.20 3.86 11.46
N THR A 169 12.56 3.88 12.75
CA THR A 169 11.84 3.17 13.82
C THR A 169 10.33 3.42 13.79
N ASN A 170 9.90 4.69 13.75
CA ASN A 170 8.47 5.02 13.79
C ASN A 170 7.71 4.49 12.56
N PHE A 171 8.31 4.61 11.37
CA PHE A 171 7.74 4.09 10.14
C PHE A 171 7.65 2.55 10.20
N PHE A 172 8.74 1.91 10.63
CA PHE A 172 8.85 0.46 10.64
C PHE A 172 7.92 -0.19 11.67
N ASN A 173 7.72 0.43 12.83
CA ASN A 173 6.76 -0.06 13.82
C ASN A 173 5.33 -0.10 13.25
N GLU A 174 4.92 0.95 12.52
CA GLU A 174 3.61 0.95 11.87
C GLU A 174 3.55 -0.06 10.72
N TYR A 175 4.64 -0.21 9.98
CA TYR A 175 4.74 -1.20 8.92
C TYR A 175 4.66 -2.63 9.44
N GLN A 176 5.24 -2.94 10.60
CA GLN A 176 5.08 -4.24 11.25
C GLN A 176 3.62 -4.50 11.63
N ARG A 177 2.92 -3.50 12.20
CA ARG A 177 1.47 -3.62 12.45
C ARG A 177 0.68 -3.92 11.17
N LEU A 178 1.07 -3.31 10.04
CA LEU A 178 0.47 -3.60 8.74
C LEU A 178 0.74 -5.04 8.28
N LEU A 179 1.97 -5.54 8.41
CA LEU A 179 2.30 -6.93 8.07
C LEU A 179 1.55 -7.92 8.95
N ASP A 180 1.37 -7.63 10.24
CA ASP A 180 0.59 -8.45 11.16
C ASP A 180 -0.89 -8.50 10.76
N PHE A 181 -1.48 -7.35 10.39
CA PHE A 181 -2.83 -7.28 9.85
C PHE A 181 -3.00 -8.13 8.58
N ILE A 182 -2.01 -8.10 7.69
CA ILE A 182 -2.02 -8.90 6.46
C ILE A 182 -1.95 -10.40 6.77
N ARG A 183 -1.19 -10.79 7.79
CA ARG A 183 -0.97 -12.20 8.17
C ARG A 183 -2.08 -12.79 9.05
N LYS A 184 -2.96 -11.96 9.62
CA LYS A 184 -3.97 -12.37 10.63
C LYS A 184 -4.90 -13.51 10.19
N ASP A 185 -5.02 -13.77 8.89
CA ASP A 185 -5.90 -14.81 8.31
C ASP A 185 -5.11 -15.92 7.57
N LYS A 186 -3.86 -16.19 7.98
CA LYS A 186 -3.07 -17.34 7.54
C LYS A 186 -3.30 -18.59 8.40
#